data_AF-A0A8B6G2W1-F1
#
_entry.id   AF-A0A8B6G2W1-F1
#
_cell.length_a   1.000
_cell.length_b   1.000
_cell.length_c   1.000
_cell.angle_alpha   90.00
_cell.angle_beta   90.00
_cell.angle_gamma   90.00
#
_symmetry.space_group_name_H-M   'P 1'
#
loop_
_entity.id
_entity.type
_entity.pdbx_description
1 polymer ?
#
loop_
_entity_poly.entity_id
_entity_poly.type
_entity_poly.pdbx_seq_one_letter_code
_entity_poly.pdbx_strand_id
1 'polypeptide(L)'
;MGISQLLLHVLLSALIVFLNYVLFYILFLVNRYGQVNVEVTGKSKINLKVRGGQMATLINTFINNINIENTYEASYNTTVCLPSPTPPDATDIPVLCSAYAAALLLVLLQAYGARYNRKICAFYYPEQEKERIAFLQKKILYNRKRRHTFIKQHVTSLKKQKITEQKMSVKQMLSAICPYFKVEKTVLKFCMNCGANQRSSCTLQSCKNMDCDGTYCLECFYDFERICPICRK
;
A
#
# COMPACT_ATOMS: atom_id res chain seq x y z
N MET A 1 1.84 15.52 -6.62
CA MET A 1 1.45 14.94 -7.91
C MET A 1 2.65 14.30 -8.63
N GLY A 2 3.75 15.03 -8.89
CA GLY A 2 4.93 14.43 -9.56
C GLY A 2 5.60 13.27 -8.79
N ILE A 3 5.79 13.41 -7.47
CA ILE A 3 6.47 12.37 -6.65
C ILE A 3 5.71 11.04 -6.66
N SER A 4 4.38 11.08 -6.55
CA SER A 4 3.55 9.87 -6.55
C SER A 4 3.55 9.15 -7.90
N GLN A 5 3.60 9.89 -9.02
CA GLN A 5 3.68 9.32 -10.35
C GLN A 5 5.03 8.62 -10.58
N LEU A 6 6.14 9.24 -10.16
CA LEU A 6 7.46 8.62 -10.27
C LEU A 6 7.59 7.37 -9.42
N LEU A 7 7.06 7.40 -8.19
CA LEU A 7 7.08 6.25 -7.29
C LEU A 7 6.36 5.06 -7.90
N LEU A 8 5.21 5.29 -8.55
CA LEU A 8 4.49 4.26 -9.29
C LEU A 8 5.30 3.72 -10.47
N HIS A 9 5.94 4.58 -11.26
CA HIS A 9 6.77 4.14 -12.38
C HIS A 9 7.99 3.32 -11.94
N VAL A 10 8.64 3.71 -10.84
CA VAL A 10 9.78 2.97 -10.25
C VAL A 10 9.34 1.62 -9.71
N LEU A 11 8.17 1.55 -9.05
CA LEU A 11 7.63 0.28 -8.55
C LEU A 11 7.29 -0.67 -9.71
N LEU A 12 6.65 -0.17 -10.76
CA LEU A 12 6.28 -0.97 -11.92
C LEU A 12 7.52 -1.53 -12.63
N SER A 13 8.54 -0.69 -12.86
CA SER A 13 9.78 -1.13 -13.51
C SER A 13 10.54 -2.13 -12.66
N ALA A 14 10.62 -1.93 -11.34
CA ALA A 14 11.26 -2.87 -10.43
C ALA A 14 10.56 -4.24 -10.46
N LEU A 15 9.23 -4.26 -10.49
CA LEU A 15 8.44 -5.49 -10.60
C LEU A 15 8.71 -6.23 -11.92
N ILE A 16 8.80 -5.51 -13.04
CA ILE A 16 9.12 -6.09 -14.35
C ILE A 16 10.52 -6.70 -14.33
N VAL A 17 11.52 -5.97 -13.83
CA VAL A 17 12.90 -6.48 -13.74
C VAL A 17 12.95 -7.72 -12.85
N PHE A 18 12.27 -7.68 -11.70
CA PHE A 18 12.19 -8.83 -10.80
C PHE A 18 11.58 -10.06 -11.49
N LEU A 19 10.48 -9.91 -12.23
CA LEU A 19 9.85 -11.01 -12.97
C LEU A 19 10.80 -11.60 -14.02
N ASN A 20 11.58 -10.77 -14.72
CA ASN A 20 12.58 -11.24 -15.69
C ASN A 20 13.66 -12.07 -15.00
N TYR A 21 14.13 -11.65 -13.82
CA TYR A 21 15.09 -12.42 -13.02
C TYR A 21 14.53 -13.76 -12.55
N VAL A 22 13.27 -13.78 -12.10
CA VAL A 22 12.57 -15.01 -11.71
C VAL A 22 12.45 -15.95 -12.91
N LEU A 23 12.06 -15.44 -14.07
CA LEU A 23 11.96 -16.23 -15.31
C LEU A 23 13.32 -16.82 -15.71
N PHE A 24 14.38 -16.01 -15.69
CA PHE A 24 15.75 -16.46 -15.93
C PHE A 24 16.15 -17.58 -14.95
N TYR A 25 15.87 -17.40 -13.66
CA TYR A 25 16.19 -18.40 -12.65
C TYR A 25 15.43 -19.72 -12.86
N ILE A 26 14.16 -19.65 -13.25
CA ILE A 26 13.36 -20.83 -13.59
C ILE A 26 13.95 -21.54 -14.82
N LEU A 27 14.26 -20.81 -15.90
CA LEU A 27 14.89 -21.38 -17.10
C LEU A 27 16.25 -21.99 -16.78
N PHE A 28 17.04 -21.34 -15.91
CA PHE A 28 18.30 -21.87 -15.42
C PHE A 28 18.12 -23.16 -14.64
N LEU A 29 17.12 -23.24 -13.77
CA LEU A 29 16.78 -24.43 -13.00
C LEU A 29 16.35 -25.58 -13.93
N VAL A 30 15.48 -25.28 -14.91
CA VAL A 30 15.02 -26.26 -15.91
C VAL A 30 16.19 -26.76 -16.76
N ASN A 31 17.11 -25.87 -17.17
CA ASN A 31 18.31 -26.28 -17.90
C ASN A 31 19.24 -27.15 -17.03
N ARG A 32 19.41 -26.80 -15.75
CA ARG A 32 20.30 -27.52 -14.83
C ARG A 32 19.78 -28.90 -14.43
N TYR A 33 18.48 -29.05 -14.21
CA TYR A 33 17.86 -30.27 -13.70
C TYR A 33 17.05 -31.05 -14.74
N GLY A 34 16.85 -30.49 -15.94
CA GLY A 34 16.10 -31.10 -17.04
C GLY A 34 16.89 -32.09 -17.89
N GLN A 35 18.17 -32.33 -17.58
CA GLN A 35 18.95 -33.39 -18.22
C GLN A 35 18.52 -34.76 -17.68
N VAL A 36 17.49 -35.34 -18.31
CA VAL A 36 17.01 -36.69 -17.99
C VAL A 36 17.22 -37.58 -19.21
N ASN A 37 18.21 -38.47 -19.12
CA ASN A 37 18.39 -39.56 -20.06
C ASN A 37 17.44 -40.69 -19.63
N VAL A 38 16.28 -40.80 -20.27
CA VAL A 38 15.36 -41.91 -20.01
C VAL A 38 15.60 -42.97 -21.08
N GLU A 39 16.33 -44.02 -20.70
CA GLU A 39 16.47 -45.24 -21.49
C GLU A 39 15.25 -46.13 -21.21
N VAL A 40 14.22 -46.03 -22.05
CA VAL A 40 13.03 -46.88 -21.93
C VAL A 40 13.28 -48.17 -22.72
N THR A 41 13.76 -49.22 -22.04
CA THR A 41 13.86 -50.55 -22.62
C THR A 41 12.60 -51.36 -22.31
N GLY A 42 11.79 -51.65 -23.34
CA GLY A 42 10.60 -52.49 -23.23
C GLY A 42 10.77 -53.79 -24.04
N LYS A 43 10.62 -54.95 -23.41
CA LYS A 43 10.56 -56.25 -24.09
C LYS A 43 9.12 -56.75 -24.09
N SER A 44 8.47 -56.77 -25.25
CA SER A 44 7.16 -57.38 -25.42
C SER A 44 7.32 -58.70 -26.17
N LYS A 45 7.12 -59.83 -25.47
CA LYS A 45 7.14 -61.16 -26.08
C LYS A 45 5.70 -61.66 -26.21
N ILE A 46 5.16 -61.59 -27.42
CA ILE A 46 3.82 -62.08 -27.71
C ILE A 46 3.95 -63.47 -28.33
N ASN A 47 3.56 -64.51 -27.59
CA ASN A 47 3.57 -65.89 -28.07
C ASN A 47 2.13 -66.33 -28.38
N LEU A 48 1.78 -66.37 -29.66
CA LEU A 48 0.44 -66.74 -30.14
C LEU A 48 0.44 -68.22 -30.53
N LYS A 49 -0.25 -69.05 -29.74
CA LYS A 49 -0.42 -70.47 -30.03
C LYS A 49 -1.90 -70.79 -30.23
N VAL A 50 -2.29 -71.05 -31.47
CA VAL A 50 -3.68 -71.39 -31.82
C VAL A 50 -3.89 -72.88 -31.54
N ARG A 51 -4.91 -73.23 -30.75
CA ARG A 51 -5.21 -74.62 -30.38
C ARG A 51 -6.49 -75.08 -31.10
N GLY A 52 -6.40 -76.14 -31.91
CA GLY A 52 -7.51 -76.68 -32.72
C GLY A 52 -7.07 -77.83 -33.64
N GLY A 53 -7.99 -78.43 -34.39
CA GLY A 53 -7.78 -79.62 -35.24
C GLY A 53 -6.82 -79.41 -36.42
N GLN A 54 -6.90 -80.26 -37.46
CA GLN A 54 -5.86 -80.38 -38.51
C GLN A 54 -5.44 -79.06 -39.20
N MET A 55 -6.33 -78.06 -39.27
CA MET A 55 -6.03 -76.73 -39.85
C MET A 55 -5.23 -75.80 -38.92
N ALA A 56 -5.23 -76.05 -37.60
CA ALA A 56 -4.45 -75.25 -36.65
C ALA A 56 -2.94 -75.48 -36.80
N THR A 57 -2.52 -76.65 -37.32
CA THR A 57 -1.11 -76.92 -37.58
C THR A 57 -0.58 -76.01 -38.70
N LEU A 58 -1.35 -75.82 -39.78
CA LEU A 58 -0.98 -74.91 -40.86
C LEU A 58 -0.89 -73.46 -40.36
N ILE A 59 -1.89 -73.01 -39.59
CA ILE A 59 -1.93 -71.65 -39.03
C ILE A 59 -0.75 -71.42 -38.06
N ASN A 60 -0.43 -72.40 -37.20
CA ASN A 60 0.72 -72.30 -36.31
C ASN A 60 2.05 -72.26 -37.09
N THR A 61 2.18 -72.93 -38.24
CA THR A 61 3.39 -72.84 -39.07
C THR A 61 3.59 -71.42 -39.63
N PHE A 62 2.51 -70.74 -40.02
CA PHE A 62 2.59 -69.33 -40.45
C PHE A 62 2.85 -68.39 -39.26
N ILE A 63 2.20 -68.61 -38.11
CA ILE A 63 2.34 -67.76 -36.92
C ILE A 63 3.72 -67.91 -36.25
N ASN A 64 4.34 -69.10 -36.31
CA ASN A 64 5.69 -69.30 -35.73
C ASN A 64 6.76 -68.42 -36.42
N ASN A 65 6.58 -68.13 -37.70
CA ASN A 65 7.42 -67.18 -38.45
C ASN A 65 7.11 -65.71 -38.13
N ILE A 66 6.02 -65.44 -37.39
CA ILE A 66 5.58 -64.12 -36.92
C ILE A 66 5.80 -64.02 -35.40
N ASN A 67 6.65 -64.88 -34.82
CA ASN A 67 7.16 -64.65 -33.46
C ASN A 67 8.07 -63.42 -33.49
N ILE A 68 7.43 -62.27 -33.30
CA ILE A 68 8.05 -60.96 -33.35
C ILE A 68 8.68 -60.72 -31.97
N GLU A 69 9.97 -61.04 -31.84
CA GLU A 69 10.80 -60.55 -30.73
C GLU A 69 11.24 -59.12 -31.03
N ASN A 70 10.30 -58.16 -30.93
CA ASN A 70 10.64 -56.75 -31.10
C ASN A 70 11.18 -56.19 -29.78
N THR A 71 12.50 -56.03 -29.74
CA THR A 71 13.18 -55.15 -28.79
C THR A 71 13.06 -53.72 -29.30
N TYR A 72 12.28 -52.88 -28.61
CA TYR A 72 12.21 -51.47 -28.92
C TYR A 72 13.23 -50.72 -28.06
N GLU A 73 14.28 -50.20 -28.69
CA GLU A 73 15.25 -49.30 -28.07
C GLU A 73 14.89 -47.86 -28.49
N ALA A 74 14.20 -47.15 -27.61
CA ALA A 74 13.90 -45.73 -27.81
C ALA A 74 14.72 -44.90 -26.82
N SER A 75 15.82 -44.32 -27.30
CA SER A 75 16.62 -43.35 -26.54
C SER A 75 16.05 -41.94 -26.74
N TYR A 76 15.47 -41.35 -25.69
CA TYR A 76 15.01 -39.97 -25.71
C TYR A 76 16.09 -39.05 -25.11
N ASN A 77 16.82 -38.33 -25.97
CA ASN A 77 17.77 -37.30 -25.54
C ASN A 77 17.05 -35.96 -25.36
N THR A 78 16.67 -35.63 -24.12
CA THR A 78 16.02 -34.37 -23.74
C THR A 78 16.93 -33.15 -23.84
N THR A 79 18.23 -33.34 -24.06
CA THR A 79 19.25 -32.28 -24.22
C THR A 79 19.02 -31.38 -25.43
N VAL A 80 18.40 -31.89 -26.50
CA VAL A 80 18.13 -31.12 -27.73
C VAL A 80 17.02 -30.08 -27.54
N CYS A 81 16.13 -30.29 -26.57
CA CYS A 81 14.98 -29.43 -26.30
C CYS A 81 15.19 -28.45 -25.15
N LEU A 82 16.36 -28.46 -24.50
CA LEU A 82 16.63 -27.63 -23.33
C LEU A 82 16.91 -26.18 -23.75
N PRO A 83 16.09 -25.20 -23.33
CA PRO A 83 16.35 -23.80 -23.64
C PRO A 83 17.64 -23.35 -22.94
N SER A 84 18.50 -22.64 -23.68
CA SER A 84 19.70 -22.01 -23.10
C SER A 84 19.29 -20.69 -22.43
N PRO A 85 19.42 -20.56 -21.10
CA PRO A 85 19.04 -19.33 -20.41
C PRO A 85 20.03 -18.22 -20.76
N THR A 86 19.56 -17.15 -21.39
CA THR A 86 20.34 -15.93 -21.60
C THR A 86 20.28 -15.05 -20.36
N PRO A 87 21.41 -14.74 -19.70
CA PRO A 87 21.41 -13.85 -18.55
C PRO A 87 20.99 -12.44 -18.97
N PRO A 88 20.19 -11.74 -18.15
CA PRO A 88 19.91 -10.33 -18.40
C PRO A 88 21.21 -9.52 -18.36
N ASP A 89 21.39 -8.62 -19.33
CA ASP A 89 22.63 -7.85 -19.49
C ASP A 89 22.93 -7.02 -18.24
N ALA A 90 24.09 -7.32 -17.63
CA ALA A 90 24.52 -6.66 -16.40
C ALA A 90 24.78 -5.15 -16.58
N THR A 91 24.91 -4.69 -17.83
CA THR A 91 25.10 -3.30 -18.22
C THR A 91 23.80 -2.49 -18.23
N ASP A 92 22.64 -3.12 -18.39
CA ASP A 92 21.37 -2.41 -18.51
C ASP A 92 20.83 -1.97 -17.15
N ILE A 93 21.14 -2.72 -16.10
CA ILE A 93 20.77 -2.42 -14.71
C ILE A 93 21.37 -1.08 -14.24
N PRO A 94 22.69 -0.83 -14.34
CA PRO A 94 23.25 0.44 -13.90
C PRO A 94 22.72 1.62 -14.74
N VAL A 95 22.46 1.41 -16.04
CA VAL A 95 21.84 2.44 -16.89
C VAL A 95 20.43 2.77 -16.40
N LEU A 96 19.60 1.76 -16.15
CA LEU A 96 18.25 1.94 -15.63
C LEU A 96 18.25 2.62 -14.25
N CYS A 97 19.12 2.17 -13.35
CA CYS A 97 19.29 2.78 -12.02
C CYS A 97 19.71 4.25 -12.14
N SER A 98 20.65 4.57 -13.03
CA SER A 98 21.12 5.95 -13.24
C SER A 98 20.03 6.86 -13.82
N ALA A 99 19.20 6.34 -14.74
CA ALA A 99 18.07 7.07 -15.31
C ALA A 99 17.02 7.39 -14.24
N TYR A 100 16.67 6.44 -13.37
CA TYR A 100 15.74 6.69 -12.28
C TYR A 100 16.31 7.65 -11.23
N ALA A 101 17.59 7.54 -10.90
CA ALA A 101 18.26 8.48 -10.00
C ALA A 101 18.23 9.90 -10.57
N ALA A 102 18.50 10.08 -11.87
CA ALA A 102 18.41 11.36 -12.55
C ALA A 102 16.97 11.92 -12.54
N ALA A 103 15.96 11.09 -12.81
CA ALA A 103 14.56 11.50 -12.74
C ALA A 103 14.15 11.96 -11.33
N LEU A 104 14.59 11.26 -10.29
CA LEU A 104 14.37 11.66 -8.90
C LEU A 104 15.05 13.00 -8.59
N LEU A 105 16.30 13.18 -9.01
CA LEU A 105 17.02 14.45 -8.84
C LEU A 105 16.28 15.61 -9.52
N LEU A 106 15.79 15.41 -10.75
CA LEU A 106 15.04 16.44 -11.48
C LEU A 106 13.75 16.84 -10.74
N VAL A 107 13.05 15.89 -10.13
CA VAL A 107 11.81 16.20 -9.40
C VAL A 107 12.07 16.84 -8.06
N LEU A 108 13.17 16.47 -7.39
CA LEU A 108 13.66 17.23 -6.25
C LEU A 108 14.03 18.65 -6.69
N LEU A 109 14.80 18.82 -7.76
CA LEU A 109 15.15 20.12 -8.31
C LEU A 109 13.92 20.93 -8.74
N GLN A 110 12.84 20.31 -9.20
CA GLN A 110 11.59 21.02 -9.48
C GLN A 110 10.93 21.54 -8.20
N ALA A 111 10.88 20.71 -7.14
CA ALA A 111 10.33 21.09 -5.85
C ALA A 111 11.17 22.17 -5.15
N TYR A 112 12.50 22.05 -5.19
CA TYR A 112 13.44 23.04 -4.65
C TYR A 112 13.57 24.27 -5.54
N GLY A 113 13.47 24.11 -6.86
CA GLY A 113 13.48 25.17 -7.86
C GLY A 113 12.31 26.12 -7.68
N ALA A 114 11.11 25.60 -7.38
CA ALA A 114 9.98 26.45 -6.99
C ALA A 114 10.28 27.33 -5.75
N ARG A 115 11.05 26.81 -4.79
CA ARG A 115 11.51 27.59 -3.62
C ARG A 115 12.62 28.58 -3.98
N TYR A 116 13.50 28.21 -4.90
CA TYR A 116 14.62 29.05 -5.34
C TYR A 116 14.16 30.20 -6.23
N ASN A 117 13.19 29.97 -7.11
CA ASN A 117 12.53 31.01 -7.91
C ASN A 117 11.96 32.11 -7.01
N ARG A 118 11.40 31.75 -5.84
CA ARG A 118 10.94 32.75 -4.87
C ARG A 118 12.08 33.64 -4.38
N LYS A 119 13.26 33.07 -4.12
CA LYS A 119 14.44 33.84 -3.70
C LYS A 119 14.97 34.73 -4.82
N ILE A 120 15.02 34.20 -6.04
CA ILE A 120 15.42 34.97 -7.23
C ILE A 120 14.46 36.15 -7.43
N CYS A 121 13.15 35.92 -7.46
CA CYS A 121 12.17 36.99 -7.62
C CYS A 121 12.23 38.02 -6.47
N ALA A 122 12.48 37.58 -5.24
CA ALA A 122 12.65 38.49 -4.11
C ALA A 122 13.92 39.36 -4.22
N PHE A 123 14.97 38.85 -4.88
CA PHE A 123 16.18 39.61 -5.15
C PHE A 123 15.96 40.66 -6.24
N TYR A 124 15.29 40.32 -7.34
CA TYR A 124 15.04 41.24 -8.45
C TYR A 124 13.88 42.24 -8.21
N TYR A 125 12.85 41.86 -7.43
CA TYR A 125 11.65 42.67 -7.20
C TYR A 125 11.34 42.83 -5.70
N PRO A 126 12.15 43.61 -4.95
CA PRO A 126 12.02 43.71 -3.49
C PRO A 126 10.73 44.39 -3.05
N GLU A 127 10.24 45.40 -3.80
CA GLU A 127 9.02 46.14 -3.42
C GLU A 127 7.77 45.25 -3.46
N GLN A 128 7.63 44.41 -4.50
CA GLN A 128 6.51 43.46 -4.60
C GLN A 128 6.57 42.39 -3.50
N GLU A 129 7.76 41.93 -3.11
CA GLU A 129 7.91 40.94 -2.05
C GLU A 129 7.53 41.52 -0.68
N LYS A 130 7.84 42.80 -0.40
CA LYS A 130 7.40 43.49 0.83
C LYS A 130 5.87 43.53 0.94
N GLU A 131 5.18 43.90 -0.14
CA GLU A 131 3.71 43.91 -0.17
C GLU A 131 3.14 42.51 0.03
N ARG A 132 3.71 41.50 -0.63
CA ARG A 132 3.30 40.11 -0.49
C ARG A 132 3.48 39.60 0.94
N ILE A 133 4.60 39.94 1.60
CA ILE A 133 4.85 39.59 3.00
C ILE A 133 3.83 40.27 3.92
N ALA A 134 3.60 41.58 3.74
CA ALA A 134 2.61 42.32 4.53
C ALA A 134 1.19 41.75 4.36
N PHE A 135 0.81 41.39 3.13
CA PHE A 135 -0.45 40.72 2.84
C PHE A 135 -0.53 39.34 3.52
N LEU A 136 0.53 38.51 3.42
CA LEU A 136 0.56 37.19 4.02
C LEU A 136 0.41 37.27 5.55
N GLN A 137 1.11 38.21 6.20
CA GLN A 137 0.98 38.45 7.63
C GLN A 137 -0.46 38.81 8.01
N LYS A 138 -1.07 39.78 7.31
CA LYS A 138 -2.48 40.15 7.51
C LYS A 138 -3.41 38.96 7.32
N LYS A 139 -3.18 38.14 6.29
CA LYS A 139 -3.98 36.94 5.99
C LYS A 139 -3.84 35.86 7.06
N ILE A 140 -2.63 35.61 7.58
CA ILE A 140 -2.40 34.65 8.66
C ILE A 140 -3.13 35.11 9.93
N LEU A 141 -3.00 36.39 10.30
CA LEU A 141 -3.71 36.95 11.46
C LEU A 141 -5.23 36.86 11.29
N TYR A 142 -5.75 37.19 10.10
CA TYR A 142 -7.16 37.07 9.77
C TYR A 142 -7.65 35.62 9.88
N ASN A 143 -6.93 34.66 9.31
CA ASN A 143 -7.29 33.24 9.37
C ASN A 143 -7.25 32.69 10.80
N ARG A 144 -6.27 33.09 11.61
CA ARG A 144 -6.23 32.75 13.04
C ARG A 144 -7.48 33.28 13.74
N LYS A 145 -7.78 34.58 13.63
CA LYS A 145 -8.99 35.20 14.20
C LYS A 145 -10.27 34.48 13.76
N ARG A 146 -10.42 34.20 12.46
CA ARG A 146 -11.58 33.47 11.92
C ARG A 146 -11.71 32.07 12.52
N ARG A 147 -10.59 31.34 12.69
CA ARG A 147 -10.57 30.03 13.37
C ARG A 147 -11.04 30.16 14.82
N HIS A 148 -10.57 31.15 15.56
CA HIS A 148 -11.04 31.40 16.94
C HIS A 148 -12.56 31.66 16.97
N THR A 149 -13.08 32.51 16.08
CA THR A 149 -14.51 32.82 16.03
C THR A 149 -15.35 31.60 15.66
N PHE A 150 -14.90 30.79 14.70
CA PHE A 150 -15.59 29.57 14.29
C PHE A 150 -15.69 28.56 15.44
N ILE A 151 -14.59 28.36 16.17
CA ILE A 151 -14.57 27.49 17.35
C ILE A 151 -15.51 28.03 18.41
N LYS A 152 -15.45 29.34 18.72
CA LYS A 152 -16.35 29.96 19.71
C LYS A 152 -17.83 29.71 19.34
N GLN A 153 -18.19 29.90 18.07
CA GLN A 153 -19.55 29.65 17.58
C GLN A 153 -19.95 28.19 17.73
N HIS A 154 -19.11 27.26 17.25
CA HIS A 154 -19.36 25.82 17.33
C HIS A 154 -19.57 25.35 18.78
N VAL A 155 -18.78 25.88 19.72
CA VAL A 155 -18.93 25.53 21.13
C VAL A 155 -20.20 26.11 21.74
N THR A 156 -20.51 27.36 21.43
CA THR A 156 -21.76 27.97 21.91
C THR A 156 -23.01 27.27 21.37
N SER A 157 -22.99 26.77 20.13
CA SER A 157 -24.09 25.97 19.57
C SER A 157 -24.21 24.62 20.25
N LEU A 158 -23.09 23.94 20.54
CA LEU A 158 -23.11 22.69 21.30
C LEU A 158 -23.61 22.90 22.73
N LYS A 159 -23.25 24.01 23.39
CA LYS A 159 -23.78 24.35 24.73
C LYS A 159 -25.29 24.58 24.67
N LYS A 160 -25.79 25.33 23.68
CA LYS A 160 -27.23 25.53 23.46
C LYS A 160 -27.96 24.20 23.22
N GLN A 161 -27.41 23.34 22.37
CA GLN A 161 -27.99 22.03 22.09
C GLN A 161 -28.03 21.15 23.34
N LYS A 162 -26.96 21.10 24.15
CA LYS A 162 -26.96 20.37 25.43
C LYS A 162 -27.97 20.91 26.43
N ILE A 163 -28.14 22.24 26.52
CA ILE A 163 -29.16 22.88 27.36
C ILE A 163 -30.57 22.53 26.87
N THR A 164 -30.78 22.47 25.55
CA THR A 164 -32.06 22.05 24.94
C THR A 164 -32.32 20.55 25.14
N GLU A 165 -31.31 19.69 25.00
CA GLU A 165 -31.40 18.24 25.21
C GLU A 165 -31.61 17.88 26.70
N GLN A 166 -31.12 18.70 27.64
CA GLN A 166 -31.43 18.59 29.07
C GLN A 166 -32.90 18.85 29.38
N LYS A 167 -33.68 19.48 28.49
CA LYS A 167 -35.11 19.70 28.74
C LYS A 167 -35.99 18.47 28.48
N MET A 168 -35.53 17.42 27.79
CA MET A 168 -36.32 16.20 27.55
C MET A 168 -35.42 15.00 27.18
N SER A 169 -34.64 14.43 28.11
CA SER A 169 -33.90 13.20 27.81
C SER A 169 -34.70 11.97 28.25
N VAL A 170 -35.38 11.33 27.29
CA VAL A 170 -36.07 10.02 27.42
C VAL A 170 -35.18 8.95 28.07
N LYS A 171 -33.86 9.12 28.01
CA LYS A 171 -32.85 8.24 28.64
C LYS A 171 -32.78 8.36 30.17
N GLN A 172 -33.12 9.52 30.75
CA GLN A 172 -33.25 9.68 32.20
C GLN A 172 -34.49 8.96 32.74
N MET A 173 -35.56 8.94 31.94
CA MET A 173 -36.80 8.21 32.24
C MET A 173 -36.59 6.69 32.19
N LEU A 174 -35.83 6.19 31.21
CA LEU A 174 -35.46 4.77 31.12
C LEU A 174 -34.49 4.31 32.22
N SER A 175 -33.55 5.16 32.67
CA SER A 175 -32.66 4.81 33.79
C SER A 175 -33.36 4.76 35.15
N ALA A 176 -34.55 5.36 35.28
CA ALA A 176 -35.38 5.25 36.48
C ALA A 176 -36.16 3.91 36.55
N ILE A 177 -36.36 3.24 35.41
CA ILE A 177 -37.17 2.01 35.30
C ILE A 177 -36.32 0.76 35.57
N CYS A 178 -35.01 0.76 35.27
CA CYS A 178 -34.13 -0.40 35.47
C CYS A 178 -32.75 0.00 36.02
N PRO A 179 -32.50 -0.14 37.34
CA PRO A 179 -31.23 0.24 37.98
C PRO A 179 -30.05 -0.72 37.73
N TYR A 180 -30.29 -1.88 37.09
CA TYR A 180 -29.27 -2.93 36.91
C TYR A 180 -28.39 -2.75 35.65
N PHE A 181 -28.85 -1.97 34.66
CA PHE A 181 -28.07 -1.64 33.47
C PHE A 181 -27.26 -0.34 33.69
N LYS A 182 -26.22 -0.42 34.53
CA LYS A 182 -25.21 0.64 34.61
C LYS A 182 -24.32 0.57 33.37
N VAL A 183 -24.78 1.17 32.27
CA VAL A 183 -23.92 1.42 31.12
C VAL A 183 -22.92 2.50 31.52
N GLU A 184 -21.72 2.08 31.87
CA GLU A 184 -20.59 2.96 32.17
C GLU A 184 -20.22 3.72 30.89
N LYS A 185 -20.80 4.91 30.73
CA LYS A 185 -20.50 5.76 29.58
C LYS A 185 -19.10 6.32 29.76
N THR A 186 -18.10 5.67 29.16
CA THR A 186 -16.78 6.28 28.95
C THR A 186 -16.94 7.42 27.95
N VAL A 187 -17.24 8.63 28.44
CA VAL A 187 -17.32 9.84 27.61
C VAL A 187 -15.90 10.18 27.17
N LEU A 188 -15.55 9.75 25.95
CA LEU A 188 -14.25 10.05 25.37
C LEU A 188 -14.14 11.58 25.19
N LYS A 189 -13.12 12.18 25.82
CA LYS A 189 -12.84 13.62 25.67
C LYS A 189 -12.05 13.85 24.39
N PHE A 190 -12.42 14.92 23.68
CA PHE A 190 -11.77 15.35 22.44
C PHE A 190 -11.36 16.82 22.57
N CYS A 191 -10.29 17.20 21.88
CA CYS A 191 -9.94 18.61 21.75
C CYS A 191 -10.96 19.34 20.87
N MET A 192 -11.50 20.44 21.39
CA MET A 192 -12.54 21.22 20.72
C MET A 192 -12.04 22.07 19.54
N ASN A 193 -10.72 22.12 19.31
CA ASN A 193 -10.08 22.83 18.20
C ASN A 193 -9.64 21.85 17.08
N CYS A 194 -8.89 20.81 17.41
CA CYS A 194 -8.34 19.87 16.42
C CYS A 194 -9.08 18.54 16.32
N GLY A 195 -10.03 18.26 17.21
CA GLY A 195 -10.75 16.97 17.24
C GLY A 195 -9.91 15.79 17.73
N ALA A 196 -8.65 16.00 18.11
CA ALA A 196 -7.78 14.92 18.61
C ALA A 196 -8.34 14.32 19.90
N ASN A 197 -8.26 13.00 20.01
CA ASN A 197 -8.73 12.24 21.16
C ASN A 197 -7.56 11.90 22.10
N GLN A 198 -7.88 11.44 23.30
CA GLN A 198 -6.87 11.05 24.29
C GLN A 198 -6.03 9.81 23.87
N ARG A 199 -6.44 9.06 22.83
CA ARG A 199 -5.70 7.88 22.33
C ARG A 199 -4.52 8.23 21.41
N SER A 200 -4.38 9.48 20.98
CA SER A 200 -3.37 9.94 20.00
C SER A 200 -2.17 10.67 20.63
N SER A 201 -1.75 10.27 21.85
CA SER A 201 -0.59 10.84 22.57
C SER A 201 -0.67 12.33 22.91
N CYS A 202 -1.87 12.90 22.95
CA CYS A 202 -2.09 14.30 23.34
C CYS A 202 -2.72 14.39 24.73
N THR A 203 -2.01 15.00 25.69
CA THR A 203 -2.59 15.37 26.99
C THR A 203 -3.63 16.47 26.77
N LEU A 204 -4.88 16.21 27.19
CA LEU A 204 -5.98 17.17 27.12
C LEU A 204 -6.02 17.99 28.40
N GLN A 205 -6.04 19.32 28.29
CA GLN A 205 -6.32 20.24 29.40
C GLN A 205 -7.74 20.78 29.30
N SER A 206 -8.47 20.69 30.41
CA SER A 206 -9.71 21.42 30.61
C SER A 206 -9.42 22.86 31.05
N CYS A 207 -10.33 23.78 30.72
CA CYS A 207 -10.28 25.15 31.18
C CYS A 207 -10.34 25.21 32.72
N LYS A 208 -9.64 26.18 33.32
CA LYS A 208 -9.64 26.41 34.78
C LYS A 208 -10.94 27.01 35.31
N ASN A 209 -11.76 27.62 34.45
CA ASN A 209 -13.03 28.22 34.85
C ASN A 209 -14.09 27.15 35.05
N MET A 210 -14.76 27.16 36.20
CA MET A 210 -15.80 26.21 36.57
C MET A 210 -17.02 26.25 35.64
N ASP A 211 -17.30 27.40 35.01
CA ASP A 211 -18.42 27.57 34.06
C ASP A 211 -18.07 27.22 32.60
N CYS A 212 -16.86 26.69 32.35
CA CYS A 212 -16.35 26.45 31.00
C CYS A 212 -15.87 25.01 30.80
N ASP A 213 -16.66 24.21 30.08
CA ASP A 213 -16.35 22.82 29.67
C ASP A 213 -15.29 22.71 28.55
N GLY A 214 -14.53 23.76 28.30
CA GLY A 214 -13.57 23.81 27.20
C GLY A 214 -12.42 22.84 27.41
N THR A 215 -12.27 21.84 26.54
CA THR A 215 -11.16 20.88 26.56
C THR A 215 -10.28 21.04 25.32
N TYR A 216 -8.97 21.23 25.53
CA TYR A 216 -8.01 21.51 24.46
C TYR A 216 -6.76 20.64 24.56
N CYS A 217 -6.15 20.33 23.42
CA CYS A 217 -4.82 19.74 23.37
C CYS A 217 -3.78 20.78 23.82
N LEU A 218 -2.64 20.35 24.39
CA LEU A 218 -1.59 21.29 24.83
C LEU A 218 -1.14 22.23 23.71
N GLU A 219 -0.87 21.70 22.51
CA GLU A 219 -0.46 22.48 21.35
C GLU A 219 -1.50 23.55 20.98
N CYS A 220 -2.77 23.15 20.97
CA CYS A 220 -3.91 24.02 20.73
C CYS A 220 -3.97 25.12 21.80
N PHE A 221 -3.77 24.77 23.07
CA PHE A 221 -3.83 25.71 24.18
C PHE A 221 -2.68 26.73 24.13
N TYR A 222 -1.49 26.31 23.68
CA TYR A 222 -0.37 27.21 23.38
C TYR A 222 -0.68 28.17 22.24
N ASP A 223 -1.29 27.67 21.16
CA ASP A 223 -1.80 28.48 20.03
C ASP A 223 -2.80 29.56 20.49
N PHE A 224 -3.53 29.31 21.59
CA PHE A 224 -4.48 30.26 22.20
C PHE A 224 -3.84 31.16 23.27
N GLU A 225 -2.50 31.27 23.34
CA GLU A 225 -1.77 32.04 24.37
C GLU A 225 -2.08 31.56 25.80
N ARG A 226 -2.42 30.28 25.97
CA ARG A 226 -2.85 29.67 27.25
C ARG A 226 -4.11 30.30 27.84
N ILE A 227 -4.92 30.96 27.03
CA ILE A 227 -6.20 31.54 27.42
C ILE A 227 -7.31 30.78 26.68
N CYS A 228 -8.33 30.33 27.41
CA CYS A 228 -9.46 29.66 26.77
C CYS A 228 -10.20 30.64 25.84
N PRO A 229 -10.38 30.34 24.55
CA PRO A 229 -11.06 31.22 23.59
C PRO A 229 -12.54 31.45 23.91
N ILE A 230 -13.13 30.64 24.80
CA ILE A 230 -14.50 30.79 25.28
C ILE A 230 -14.57 31.79 26.44
N CYS A 231 -13.57 31.77 27.32
CA CYS A 231 -13.51 32.64 28.50
C CYS A 231 -12.87 34.00 28.23
N ARG A 232 -12.09 34.12 27.15
CA ARG A 232 -11.56 35.41 26.68
C ARG A 232 -12.75 36.29 26.26
N LYS A 233 -13.14 37.20 27.15
CA LYS A 233 -14.07 38.30 26.85
C LYS A 233 -13.41 39.26 25.88
#